data_AF-F9FQ88-F1
#
_entry.id   AF-F9FQ88-F1
#
_cell.length_a   1.000
_cell.length_b   1.000
_cell.length_c   1.000
_cell.angle_alpha   90.00
_cell.angle_beta   90.00
_cell.angle_gamma   90.00
#
_symmetry.space_group_name_H-M   'P 1'
#
loop_
_entity.id
_entity.type
_entity.pdbx_description
1 polymer ?
#
loop_
_entity_poly.entity_id
_entity_poly.type
_entity_poly.pdbx_seq_one_letter_code
_entity_poly.pdbx_strand_id
1 'polypeptide(L)' 'MPAHIKSALIGASVTIPIKDGKLATGTWQGIWYLEFRAARHQRRVVATIQGEKA' A
#
# COMPACT_ATOMS: atom_id res chain seq x y z
N MET A 1 -19.07 -2.16 11.11
CA MET A 1 -18.01 -2.91 11.84
C MET A 1 -17.14 -3.85 10.97
N PRO A 2 -17.61 -4.54 9.91
CA PRO A 2 -16.76 -5.46 9.14
C PRO A 2 -15.49 -4.83 8.52
N ALA A 3 -15.56 -3.54 8.15
CA ALA A 3 -14.44 -2.83 7.55
C ALA A 3 -13.18 -2.76 8.44
N HIS A 4 -13.35 -2.68 9.77
CA HIS A 4 -12.22 -2.62 10.70
C HIS A 4 -11.46 -3.93 10.77
N ILE A 5 -12.19 -5.06 10.81
CA ILE A 5 -11.58 -6.40 10.81
C ILE A 5 -10.83 -6.65 9.51
N LYS A 6 -11.43 -6.32 8.35
CA LYS A 6 -10.76 -6.44 7.04
C LYS A 6 -9.49 -5.59 6.97
N SER A 7 -9.55 -4.35 7.45
CA SER A 7 -8.39 -3.45 7.48
C SER A 7 -7.28 -3.97 8.39
N ALA A 8 -7.62 -4.54 9.54
CA ALA A 8 -6.63 -5.10 10.46
C ALA A 8 -5.96 -6.36 9.88
N LEU A 9 -6.73 -7.19 9.17
CA LEU A 9 -6.22 -8.43 8.57
C LEU A 9 -5.31 -8.17 7.36
N ILE A 10 -5.70 -7.26 6.46
CA ILE A 10 -4.90 -6.93 5.27
C ILE A 10 -3.71 -6.02 5.62
N GLY A 11 -3.88 -5.15 6.61
CA GLY A 11 -2.90 -4.14 6.97
C GLY A 11 -3.15 -2.80 6.27
N ALA A 12 -2.66 -1.73 6.89
CA ALA A 12 -2.85 -0.35 6.41
C ALA A 12 -1.71 0.15 5.50
N SER A 13 -0.61 -0.61 5.39
CA SER A 13 0.59 -0.23 4.66
C SER A 13 1.33 -1.44 4.14
N VAL A 14 2.11 -1.24 3.08
CA VAL A 14 3.06 -2.23 2.56
C VAL A 14 4.43 -1.58 2.41
N THR A 15 5.49 -2.36 2.63
CA THR A 15 6.87 -1.95 2.38
C THR A 15 7.36 -2.66 1.14
N ILE A 16 7.78 -1.88 0.13
CA ILE A 16 8.22 -2.40 -1.16
C ILE A 16 9.68 -2.03 -1.38
N PRO A 17 10.58 -3.00 -1.65
CA PRO A 17 11.96 -2.69 -1.97
C PRO A 17 12.05 -1.88 -3.27
N ILE A 18 13.04 -0.99 -3.34
CA ILE A 18 13.35 -0.22 -4.55
C ILE A 18 14.73 -0.66 -5.01
N LYS A 19 14.84 -1.02 -6.29
CA LYS A 19 16.09 -1.43 -6.92
C LYS A 19 16.21 -0.77 -8.30
N ASP A 20 17.38 -0.24 -8.61
CA ASP A 20 17.68 0.40 -9.91
C ASP A 20 16.63 1.46 -10.30
N GLY A 21 16.18 2.26 -9.31
CA GLY A 21 15.18 3.30 -9.49
C GLY A 21 13.73 2.82 -9.71
N LYS A 22 13.45 1.52 -9.55
CA LYS A 22 12.13 0.92 -9.77
C LYS A 22 11.65 0.17 -8.53
N LEU A 23 10.33 0.13 -8.32
CA LEU A 23 9.73 -0.77 -7.34
C LEU A 23 10.04 -2.21 -7.73
N ALA A 24 10.60 -3.00 -6.81
CA ALA A 24 10.99 -4.38 -7.05
C ALA A 24 9.79 -5.33 -6.89
N THR A 25 8.79 -5.18 -7.74
CA THR A 25 7.60 -6.05 -7.80
C THR A 25 7.78 -7.14 -8.85
N GLY A 26 7.28 -8.34 -8.57
CA GLY A 26 7.19 -9.41 -9.57
C GLY A 26 6.19 -9.08 -10.69
N THR A 27 6.24 -9.84 -11.80
CA THR A 27 5.41 -9.63 -13.01
C THR A 27 3.91 -9.49 -12.72
N TRP A 28 3.42 -10.16 -11.67
CA TRP A 28 2.01 -10.18 -11.28
C TRP A 28 1.73 -9.53 -9.91
N GLN A 29 2.70 -8.79 -9.36
CA GLN A 29 2.52 -8.08 -8.10
C GLN A 29 2.07 -6.64 -8.36
N GLY A 30 0.91 -6.28 -7.82
CA GLY A 30 0.35 -4.93 -7.85
C GLY A 30 0.13 -4.39 -6.44
N ILE A 31 0.17 -3.07 -6.30
CA ILE A 31 -0.14 -2.37 -5.05
C ILE A 31 -1.56 -1.82 -5.18
N TRP A 32 -2.40 -2.14 -4.19
CA TRP A 32 -3.82 -1.81 -4.23
C TRP A 32 -4.23 -1.00 -3.01
N TYR A 33 -5.08 0.00 -3.23
CA TYR A 33 -5.84 0.65 -2.17
C TYR A 33 -7.20 -0.05 -2.04
N LEU A 34 -7.52 -0.54 -0.85
CA LEU A 34 -8.78 -1.24 -0.57
C LEU A 34 -9.67 -0.37 0.32
N GLU A 35 -10.73 0.19 -0.24
CA GLU A 35 -11.79 0.86 0.53
C GLU A 35 -12.83 -0.18 0.97
N PHE A 36 -12.97 -0.34 2.28
CA PHE A 36 -13.89 -1.33 2.87
C PHE A 36 -15.19 -0.69 3.37
N ARG A 37 -15.30 0.64 3.35
CA ARG A 37 -16.55 1.34 3.67
C ARG A 37 -17.38 1.54 2.40
N ALA A 38 -18.68 1.32 2.52
CA ALA A 38 -19.61 1.49 1.40
C ALA A 38 -19.88 2.98 1.08
N ALA A 39 -19.79 3.85 2.09
CA ALA A 39 -19.97 5.29 1.91
C ALA A 39 -18.72 5.93 1.28
N ARG A 40 -18.93 6.97 0.47
CA ARG A 40 -17.82 7.71 -0.14
C ARG A 40 -17.04 8.47 0.94
N HIS A 41 -15.71 8.35 0.86
CA HIS A 41 -14.79 9.08 1.71
C HIS A 41 -13.63 9.63 0.90
N GLN A 42 -13.04 10.73 1.38
CA GLN A 42 -11.73 11.18 0.91
C GLN A 42 -10.63 10.48 1.69
N ARG A 43 -9.59 10.04 0.99
CA ARG A 43 -8.51 9.21 1.52
C ARG A 43 -7.18 9.77 1.06
N ARG A 44 -6.20 9.74 1.95
CA ARG A 44 -4.84 10.16 1.66
C ARG A 44 -3.93 8.95 1.80
N VAL A 45 -3.28 8.59 0.71
CA VAL A 45 -2.21 7.59 0.70
C VAL A 45 -0.88 8.35 0.73
N VAL A 46 0.03 7.91 1.59
CA VAL A 46 1.37 8.50 1.73
C VAL A 46 2.39 7.45 1.31
N ALA A 47 3.35 7.86 0.48
CA ALA A 47 4.50 7.05 0.12
C ALA A 47 5.76 7.73 0.67
N THR A 48 6.55 6.95 1.41
CA THR A 48 7.85 7.39 1.93
C THR A 48 8.93 6.60 1.20
N ILE A 49 9.86 7.30 0.58
CA ILE A 49 11.03 6.70 -0.09
C ILE A 49 12.23 6.96 0.82
N GLN A 50 12.91 5.90 1.20
CA GLN A 50 14.11 5.93 2.03
C GLN A 50 15.15 4.99 1.44
N GLY A 51 16.42 5.41 1.46
CA GLY A 51 17.54 4.66 0.91
C GLY A 51 18.77 5.55 0.80
N GLU A 52 19.89 4.93 0.45
CA GLU A 52 21.17 5.61 0.26
C GLU A 52 21.43 5.83 -1.23
N LYS A 53 22.21 6.87 -1.56
CA LYS A 53 22.73 7.01 -2.92
C LYS A 53 23.76 5.91 -3.14
N ALA A 54 23.65 5.20 -4.26
CA ALA A 54 24.71 4.34 -4.76
C ALA A 54 25.94 5.18 -5.16
#